data_AF-A0A6C0BTF5-F1
#
_entry.id   AF-A0A6C0BTF5-F1
#
_cell.length_a   1.000
_cell.length_b   1.000
_cell.length_c   1.000
_cell.angle_alpha   90.00
_cell.angle_beta   90.00
_cell.angle_gamma   90.00
#
_symmetry.space_group_name_H-M   'P 1'
#
loop_
_entity.id
_entity.type
_entity.pdbx_description
1 polymer ?
#
loop_
_entity_poly.entity_id
_entity_poly.type
_entity_poly.pdbx_seq_one_letter_code
_entity_poly.pdbx_strand_id
1 'polypeptide(L)'
;MDLLRMPPSFKPTFAINAEHNCGEVTFKYDKILCDTTDMVTIMNKNIQSREKAVNLLFKFNPDIDIINFINDNTNDLRRENVEISPLQKYAHLLKNYKNVEYIGGHKQTLGIHAYRLKNPMWKATDASGNEVLLMYCETNTICILCPKSYEIIKEFEKTANQGNPITWYLAENKYICCRLNVYIHQIITGCYGNGKGTGTISVDHKNRNPLDNRYENLSIASRHQQEENTSGIIPDTKRTRQRGARDLPDGITQDMLKKYVVYYVGYLNADRTKWRDFFEVEGHPALGGKTWTTTKSMKVSAYQKLMDANKVVDDLNNGIMPTSVSMQSKTVITSSDETVTLPKYIRISNARGKPHLELDKRNDSGGPRISLKMILPENYNISTELKRFIQKVITKYPELTSLYNTTTDEDNIV
;
A
#
# COMPACT_ATOMS: atom_id res chain seq x y z
N MET A 1 10.14 -58.09 -24.14
CA MET A 1 10.91 -57.07 -24.90
C MET A 1 9.91 -56.32 -25.77
N ASP A 2 9.26 -55.30 -25.21
CA ASP A 2 8.46 -54.39 -26.02
C ASP A 2 9.36 -53.28 -26.55
N LEU A 3 9.63 -53.34 -27.86
CA LEU A 3 10.23 -52.24 -28.59
C LEU A 3 9.28 -51.05 -28.49
N LEU A 4 9.62 -50.07 -27.64
CA LEU A 4 9.06 -48.73 -27.63
C LEU A 4 9.12 -48.17 -29.06
N ARG A 5 8.02 -48.27 -29.80
CA ARG A 5 7.86 -47.58 -31.09
C ARG A 5 8.01 -46.08 -30.81
N MET A 6 9.09 -45.48 -31.27
CA MET A 6 9.20 -44.02 -31.30
C MET A 6 8.00 -43.48 -32.08
N PRO A 7 7.33 -42.42 -31.59
CA PRO A 7 6.23 -41.82 -32.32
C PRO A 7 6.73 -41.37 -33.72
N PRO A 8 5.91 -41.50 -34.77
CA PRO A 8 6.33 -41.14 -36.12
C PRO A 8 6.76 -39.66 -36.15
N SER A 9 7.97 -39.41 -36.68
CA SER A 9 8.45 -38.05 -36.92
C SER A 9 7.59 -37.41 -38.00
N PHE A 10 6.73 -36.46 -37.64
CA PHE A 10 5.92 -35.74 -38.61
C PHE A 10 6.82 -34.81 -39.41
N LYS A 11 6.96 -35.05 -40.71
CA LYS A 11 7.69 -34.16 -41.62
C LYS A 11 6.75 -33.06 -42.13
N PRO A 12 7.22 -31.81 -42.24
CA PRO A 12 6.41 -30.75 -42.85
C PRO A 12 6.05 -31.10 -44.30
N THR A 13 4.86 -30.69 -44.73
CA THR A 13 4.47 -30.72 -46.14
C THR A 13 4.50 -29.32 -46.72
N PHE A 14 4.73 -29.23 -48.03
CA PHE A 14 4.95 -27.98 -48.75
C PHE A 14 4.03 -27.94 -49.96
N ALA A 15 3.36 -26.81 -50.17
CA ALA A 15 2.48 -26.56 -51.30
C ALA A 15 2.57 -25.10 -51.73
N ILE A 16 2.05 -24.79 -52.93
CA ILE A 16 1.80 -23.42 -53.35
C ILE A 16 0.33 -23.12 -53.07
N ASN A 17 0.07 -22.04 -52.34
CA ASN A 17 -1.28 -21.52 -52.14
C ASN A 17 -1.65 -20.67 -53.36
N ALA A 18 -2.58 -21.17 -54.17
CA ALA A 18 -3.00 -20.53 -55.41
C ALA A 18 -3.80 -19.23 -55.18
N GLU A 19 -4.52 -19.13 -54.07
CA GLU A 19 -5.34 -17.95 -53.72
C GLU A 19 -4.47 -16.74 -53.39
N HIS A 20 -3.40 -16.95 -52.62
CA HIS A 20 -2.50 -15.90 -52.18
C HIS A 20 -1.19 -15.82 -52.97
N ASN A 21 -1.02 -16.69 -53.98
CA ASN A 21 0.19 -16.82 -54.79
C ASN A 21 1.48 -16.89 -53.96
N CYS A 22 1.48 -17.70 -52.90
CA CYS A 22 2.58 -17.80 -51.94
C CYS A 22 2.88 -19.26 -51.57
N GLY A 23 3.94 -19.46 -50.79
CA GLY A 23 4.26 -20.76 -50.20
C GLY A 23 3.31 -21.10 -49.05
N GLU A 24 3.02 -22.39 -48.90
CA GLU A 24 2.27 -22.95 -47.78
C GLU A 24 3.07 -24.09 -47.15
N VAL A 25 3.28 -24.03 -45.83
CA VAL A 25 3.97 -25.07 -45.07
C VAL A 25 3.04 -25.59 -43.99
N THR A 26 2.87 -26.91 -43.91
CA THR A 26 2.08 -27.53 -42.83
C THR A 26 3.00 -28.26 -41.86
N PHE A 27 3.13 -27.75 -40.64
CA PHE A 27 3.83 -28.36 -39.52
C PHE A 27 2.84 -29.11 -38.61
N LYS A 28 2.72 -30.44 -38.76
CA LYS A 28 1.84 -31.30 -37.95
C LYS A 28 0.35 -30.91 -38.01
N TYR A 29 -0.04 -29.85 -37.30
CA TYR A 29 -1.39 -29.27 -37.28
C TYR A 29 -1.42 -27.78 -37.68
N ASP A 30 -0.26 -27.12 -37.72
CA ASP A 30 -0.15 -25.69 -38.02
C ASP A 30 0.16 -25.50 -39.50
N LYS A 31 -0.78 -24.87 -40.22
CA LYS A 31 -0.56 -24.42 -41.59
C LYS A 31 -0.13 -22.96 -41.56
N ILE A 32 0.99 -22.64 -42.22
CA ILE A 32 1.46 -21.26 -42.37
C ILE A 32 1.53 -20.87 -43.84
N LEU A 33 1.32 -19.59 -44.11
CA LEU A 33 1.65 -18.94 -45.38
C LEU A 33 3.02 -18.27 -45.25
N CYS A 34 3.84 -18.31 -46.28
CA CYS A 34 5.12 -17.61 -46.33
C CYS A 34 5.51 -17.30 -47.78
N ASP A 35 6.49 -16.41 -47.94
CA ASP A 35 7.03 -16.14 -49.27
C ASP A 35 7.68 -17.42 -49.84
N THR A 36 7.56 -17.66 -51.14
CA THR A 36 8.05 -18.89 -51.77
C THR A 36 9.55 -19.11 -51.53
N THR A 37 10.34 -18.04 -51.44
CA THR A 37 11.77 -18.08 -51.07
C THR A 37 12.01 -18.56 -49.64
N ASP A 38 11.16 -18.13 -48.69
CA ASP A 38 11.23 -18.54 -47.29
C ASP A 38 10.78 -20.00 -47.14
N MET A 39 9.77 -20.45 -47.90
CA MET A 39 9.37 -21.86 -47.98
C MET A 39 10.54 -22.76 -48.42
N VAL A 40 11.25 -22.38 -49.48
CA VAL A 40 12.45 -23.10 -49.95
C VAL A 40 13.54 -23.14 -48.88
N THR A 41 13.71 -22.04 -48.13
CA THR A 41 14.67 -21.98 -47.01
C THR A 41 14.30 -22.96 -45.88
N ILE A 42 13.03 -23.00 -45.48
CA ILE A 42 12.50 -23.95 -44.48
C ILE A 42 12.76 -25.39 -44.92
N MET A 43 12.47 -25.70 -46.20
CA MET A 43 12.67 -27.02 -46.80
C MET A 43 14.15 -27.43 -46.77
N ASN A 44 15.05 -26.57 -47.27
CA ASN A 44 16.48 -26.84 -47.34
C ASN A 44 17.14 -26.99 -45.97
N LYS A 45 16.66 -26.24 -44.96
CA LYS A 45 17.16 -26.33 -43.57
C LYS A 45 16.45 -27.43 -42.75
N ASN A 46 15.54 -28.20 -43.37
CA ASN A 46 14.80 -29.29 -42.76
C ASN A 46 14.11 -28.89 -41.44
N ILE A 47 13.56 -27.68 -41.40
CA ILE A 47 12.92 -27.12 -40.20
C ILE A 47 11.62 -27.88 -39.91
N GLN A 48 11.47 -28.39 -38.68
CA GLN A 48 10.38 -29.28 -38.30
C GLN A 48 9.25 -28.61 -37.50
N SER A 49 9.36 -27.32 -37.18
CA SER A 49 8.33 -26.60 -36.43
C SER A 49 8.19 -25.15 -36.85
N ARG A 50 6.97 -24.61 -36.71
CA ARG A 50 6.65 -23.20 -36.94
C ARG A 50 7.55 -22.26 -36.14
N GLU A 51 7.75 -22.54 -34.84
CA GLU A 51 8.61 -21.71 -33.97
C GLU A 51 10.04 -21.60 -34.51
N LYS A 52 10.64 -22.72 -34.93
CA LYS A 52 11.99 -22.72 -35.51
C LYS A 52 12.02 -21.97 -36.85
N ALA A 53 10.94 -22.05 -37.64
CA ALA A 53 10.84 -21.31 -38.89
C ALA A 53 10.79 -19.79 -38.63
N VAL A 54 9.94 -19.33 -37.72
CA VAL A 54 9.87 -17.90 -37.33
C VAL A 54 11.24 -17.41 -36.84
N ASN A 55 11.86 -18.12 -35.91
CA ASN A 55 13.16 -17.72 -35.35
C ASN A 55 14.25 -17.66 -36.43
N LEU A 56 14.28 -18.62 -37.36
CA LEU A 56 15.25 -18.66 -38.46
C LEU A 56 15.01 -17.52 -39.48
N LEU A 57 13.79 -17.41 -40.00
CA LEU A 57 13.48 -16.53 -41.12
C LEU A 57 13.63 -15.06 -40.74
N PHE A 58 13.22 -14.71 -39.52
CA PHE A 58 13.19 -13.33 -39.05
C PHE A 58 14.34 -12.99 -38.11
N LYS A 59 15.25 -13.93 -37.84
CA LYS A 59 16.24 -13.83 -36.77
C LYS A 59 15.58 -13.45 -35.42
N PHE A 60 14.34 -13.86 -35.25
CA PHE A 60 13.50 -13.50 -34.12
C PHE A 60 13.93 -14.25 -32.87
N ASN A 61 14.09 -13.51 -31.78
CA ASN A 61 14.36 -14.06 -30.47
C ASN A 61 13.12 -13.90 -29.58
N PRO A 62 12.31 -14.97 -29.35
CA PRO A 62 11.07 -14.91 -28.58
C PRO A 62 11.28 -14.48 -27.12
N ASP A 63 12.52 -14.56 -26.63
CA ASP A 63 12.84 -14.16 -25.28
C ASP A 63 12.86 -12.64 -25.11
N ILE A 64 13.19 -11.85 -26.15
CA ILE A 64 13.45 -10.40 -26.04
C ILE A 64 12.75 -9.54 -27.12
N ASP A 65 12.36 -10.13 -28.24
CA ASP A 65 11.71 -9.43 -29.35
C ASP A 65 10.18 -9.53 -29.27
N ILE A 66 9.50 -8.60 -29.93
CA ILE A 66 8.06 -8.66 -30.18
C ILE A 66 7.83 -8.90 -31.68
N ILE A 67 6.90 -9.78 -32.01
CA ILE A 67 6.42 -10.01 -33.38
C ILE A 67 5.00 -9.47 -33.49
N ASN A 68 4.76 -8.62 -34.49
CA ASN A 68 3.44 -8.09 -34.83
C ASN A 68 3.02 -8.62 -36.20
N PHE A 69 1.74 -8.95 -36.35
CA PHE A 69 1.14 -9.40 -37.60
C PHE A 69 0.18 -8.32 -38.09
N ILE A 70 0.45 -7.73 -39.26
CA ILE A 70 -0.29 -6.56 -39.77
C ILE A 70 -1.76 -6.88 -40.03
N ASN A 71 -2.06 -8.10 -40.48
CA ASN A 71 -3.42 -8.58 -40.75
C ASN A 71 -4.02 -9.40 -39.60
N ASP A 72 -3.43 -9.37 -38.41
CA ASP A 72 -3.80 -10.16 -37.22
C ASP A 72 -3.76 -11.71 -37.41
N ASN A 73 -3.35 -12.20 -38.58
CA ASN A 73 -3.19 -13.63 -38.86
C ASN A 73 -1.77 -14.10 -38.49
N THR A 74 -1.65 -14.68 -37.30
CA THR A 74 -0.37 -15.23 -36.82
C THR A 74 0.20 -16.38 -37.67
N ASN A 75 -0.60 -17.02 -38.52
CA ASN A 75 -0.14 -18.07 -39.42
C ASN A 75 0.35 -17.54 -40.77
N ASP A 76 0.16 -16.25 -41.03
CA ASP A 76 0.68 -15.61 -42.23
C ASP A 76 2.05 -15.01 -41.93
N LEU A 77 3.10 -15.77 -42.25
CA LEU A 77 4.51 -15.40 -42.08
C LEU A 77 5.10 -14.73 -43.33
N ARG A 78 4.28 -14.25 -44.29
CA ARG A 78 4.80 -13.49 -45.43
C ARG A 78 5.47 -12.20 -44.93
N ARG A 79 6.56 -11.78 -45.57
CA ARG A 79 7.36 -10.62 -45.09
C ARG A 79 6.55 -9.33 -45.04
N GLU A 80 5.58 -9.19 -45.93
CA GLU A 80 4.63 -8.07 -45.95
C GLU A 80 3.71 -8.02 -44.73
N ASN A 81 3.56 -9.12 -44.00
CA ASN A 81 2.66 -9.22 -42.86
C ASN A 81 3.37 -9.23 -41.51
N VAL A 82 4.68 -9.45 -41.47
CA VAL A 82 5.43 -9.65 -40.22
C VAL A 82 6.35 -8.47 -39.95
N GLU A 83 6.14 -7.83 -38.80
CA GLU A 83 7.03 -6.81 -38.26
C GLU A 83 7.71 -7.32 -36.98
N ILE A 84 9.04 -7.25 -36.93
CA ILE A 84 9.82 -7.58 -35.73
C ILE A 84 10.27 -6.30 -35.05
N SER A 85 9.92 -6.20 -33.79
CA SER A 85 10.30 -5.14 -32.87
C SER A 85 11.40 -5.68 -31.94
N PRO A 86 12.69 -5.56 -32.33
CA PRO A 86 13.78 -6.16 -31.59
C PRO A 86 13.93 -5.53 -30.21
N LEU A 87 14.25 -6.32 -29.19
CA LEU A 87 14.47 -5.88 -27.80
C LEU A 87 13.27 -5.17 -27.14
N GLN A 88 12.09 -5.21 -27.77
CA GLN A 88 10.97 -4.35 -27.37
C GLN A 88 10.11 -4.95 -26.25
N LYS A 89 10.24 -6.24 -25.95
CA LYS A 89 9.45 -6.94 -24.93
C LYS A 89 9.54 -6.29 -23.54
N TYR A 90 10.71 -5.71 -23.24
CA TYR A 90 11.00 -5.07 -21.96
C TYR A 90 11.03 -3.54 -22.03
N ALA A 91 10.77 -2.93 -23.20
CA ALA A 91 10.92 -1.48 -23.41
C ALA A 91 10.13 -0.65 -22.38
N HIS A 92 8.94 -1.09 -21.99
CA HIS A 92 8.11 -0.42 -20.99
C HIS A 92 8.76 -0.33 -19.59
N LEU A 93 9.62 -1.29 -19.23
CA LEU A 93 10.39 -1.30 -17.97
C LEU A 93 11.64 -0.42 -18.05
N LEU A 94 12.17 -0.21 -19.25
CA LEU A 94 13.44 0.45 -19.50
C LEU A 94 13.30 1.91 -19.95
N LYS A 95 12.06 2.39 -20.16
CA LYS A 95 11.72 3.71 -20.72
C LYS A 95 12.36 4.92 -20.03
N ASN A 96 12.74 4.79 -18.76
CA ASN A 96 13.31 5.87 -17.96
C ASN A 96 14.84 5.93 -18.03
N TYR A 97 15.49 5.01 -18.74
CA TYR A 97 16.94 4.92 -18.87
C TYR A 97 17.39 5.31 -20.27
N LYS A 98 18.61 5.85 -20.37
CA LYS A 98 19.23 6.26 -21.64
C LYS A 98 20.29 5.24 -22.05
N ASN A 99 20.65 5.23 -23.34
CA ASN A 99 21.70 4.36 -23.89
C ASN A 99 21.54 2.88 -23.51
N VAL A 100 20.31 2.38 -23.62
CA VAL A 100 19.96 1.01 -23.21
C VAL A 100 20.52 0.01 -24.23
N GLU A 101 21.48 -0.79 -23.80
CA GLU A 101 22.15 -1.82 -24.59
C GLU A 101 21.90 -3.20 -23.96
N TYR A 102 21.39 -4.14 -24.73
CA TYR A 102 21.17 -5.51 -24.25
C TYR A 102 22.50 -6.27 -24.17
N ILE A 103 22.79 -6.85 -23.01
CA ILE A 103 24.06 -7.55 -22.74
C ILE A 103 23.89 -9.05 -22.48
N GLY A 104 22.70 -9.60 -22.72
CA GLY A 104 22.43 -11.03 -22.59
C GLY A 104 21.71 -11.41 -21.30
N GLY A 105 21.68 -12.70 -21.02
CA GLY A 105 21.13 -13.34 -19.82
C GLY A 105 21.67 -14.76 -19.78
N HIS A 106 20.99 -15.69 -19.10
CA HIS A 106 21.43 -17.09 -19.08
C HIS A 106 20.31 -18.09 -19.33
N LYS A 107 20.69 -19.29 -19.77
CA LYS A 107 19.79 -20.42 -19.98
C LYS A 107 20.36 -21.63 -19.24
N GLN A 108 19.53 -22.30 -18.45
CA GLN A 108 19.90 -23.58 -17.86
C GLN A 108 19.49 -24.71 -18.82
N THR A 109 20.27 -25.79 -18.87
CA THR A 109 19.99 -26.94 -19.77
C THR A 109 19.12 -28.02 -19.12
N LEU A 110 18.89 -27.92 -17.81
CA LEU A 110 18.18 -28.90 -17.00
C LEU A 110 17.01 -28.25 -16.23
N GLY A 111 16.02 -29.09 -15.88
CA GLY A 111 14.83 -28.70 -15.11
C GLY A 111 13.65 -28.23 -15.95
N ILE A 112 12.52 -27.97 -15.28
CA ILE A 112 11.22 -27.61 -15.92
C ILE A 112 11.25 -26.31 -16.73
N HIS A 113 12.28 -25.49 -16.53
CA HIS A 113 12.49 -24.22 -17.24
C HIS A 113 13.76 -24.24 -18.09
N ALA A 114 14.26 -25.43 -18.44
CA ALA A 114 15.41 -25.56 -19.32
C ALA A 114 15.21 -24.81 -20.65
N TYR A 115 16.30 -24.25 -21.17
CA TYR A 115 16.39 -23.50 -22.43
C TYR A 115 15.59 -22.19 -22.49
N ARG A 116 14.91 -21.79 -21.41
CA ARG A 116 14.26 -20.48 -21.29
C ARG A 116 15.27 -19.44 -20.83
N LEU A 117 15.25 -18.25 -21.44
CA LEU A 117 16.09 -17.15 -21.00
C LEU A 117 15.69 -16.70 -19.60
N LYS A 118 16.67 -16.59 -18.71
CA LYS A 118 16.56 -16.07 -17.36
C LYS A 118 17.48 -14.89 -17.18
N ASN A 119 17.01 -13.97 -16.34
CA ASN A 119 17.68 -12.73 -16.00
C ASN A 119 18.34 -12.02 -17.19
N PRO A 120 17.59 -11.70 -18.26
CA PRO A 120 18.10 -10.80 -19.29
C PRO A 120 18.49 -9.46 -18.65
N MET A 121 19.55 -8.87 -19.17
CA MET A 121 20.20 -7.70 -18.63
C MET A 121 20.48 -6.66 -19.71
N TRP A 122 20.47 -5.40 -19.28
CA TRP A 122 20.84 -4.27 -20.10
C TRP A 122 21.85 -3.40 -19.38
N LYS A 123 22.83 -2.90 -20.12
CA LYS A 123 23.65 -1.78 -19.71
C LYS A 123 22.92 -0.49 -20.08
N ALA A 124 22.89 0.50 -19.20
CA ALA A 124 22.21 1.76 -19.44
C ALA A 124 22.82 2.91 -18.62
N THR A 125 22.32 4.11 -18.86
CA THR A 125 22.62 5.31 -18.08
C THR A 125 21.39 5.74 -17.29
N ASP A 126 21.55 5.95 -15.99
CA ASP A 126 20.48 6.48 -15.12
C ASP A 126 20.24 7.99 -15.33
N ALA A 127 19.22 8.53 -14.66
CA ALA A 127 18.87 9.95 -14.76
C ALA A 127 20.00 10.89 -14.30
N SER A 128 20.88 10.40 -13.43
CA SER A 128 22.02 11.15 -12.90
C SER A 128 23.27 11.05 -13.77
N GLY A 129 23.21 10.29 -14.88
CA GLY A 129 24.35 10.08 -15.77
C GLY A 129 25.27 8.92 -15.38
N ASN A 130 24.91 8.12 -14.38
CA ASN A 130 25.73 6.98 -13.94
C ASN A 130 25.44 5.74 -14.77
N GLU A 131 26.48 4.93 -14.99
CA GLU A 131 26.35 3.62 -15.60
C GLU A 131 25.66 2.64 -14.64
N VAL A 132 24.62 1.97 -15.15
CA VAL A 132 23.84 0.97 -14.41
C VAL A 132 23.63 -0.29 -15.25
N LEU A 133 23.48 -1.42 -14.56
CA LEU A 133 23.02 -2.67 -15.12
C LEU A 133 21.60 -2.94 -14.63
N LEU A 134 20.69 -3.20 -15.57
CA LEU A 134 19.28 -3.47 -15.33
C LEU A 134 19.04 -4.95 -15.56
N MET A 135 18.76 -5.70 -14.50
CA MET A 135 18.52 -7.14 -14.58
C MET A 135 17.04 -7.44 -14.39
N TYR A 136 16.43 -8.06 -15.40
CA TYR A 136 15.04 -8.50 -15.30
C TYR A 136 14.90 -9.70 -14.37
N CYS A 137 13.96 -9.61 -13.44
CA CYS A 137 13.53 -10.69 -12.57
C CYS A 137 12.05 -10.93 -12.83
N GLU A 138 11.67 -12.18 -13.10
CA GLU A 138 10.27 -12.49 -13.36
C GLU A 138 9.43 -12.31 -12.08
N THR A 139 8.23 -11.71 -12.14
CA THR A 139 7.60 -11.04 -13.31
C THR A 139 7.77 -9.52 -13.23
N ASN A 140 7.90 -8.84 -14.37
CA ASN A 140 7.87 -7.37 -14.53
C ASN A 140 8.74 -6.58 -13.54
N THR A 141 9.85 -7.16 -13.07
CA THR A 141 10.70 -6.55 -12.04
C THR A 141 12.08 -6.29 -12.61
N ILE A 142 12.65 -5.11 -12.35
CA ILE A 142 14.03 -4.77 -12.69
C ILE A 142 14.82 -4.60 -11.40
N CYS A 143 15.86 -5.42 -11.23
CA CYS A 143 16.91 -5.21 -10.24
C CYS A 143 17.96 -4.28 -10.84
N ILE A 144 18.29 -3.21 -10.13
CA ILE A 144 19.28 -2.21 -10.55
C ILE A 144 20.61 -2.55 -9.87
N LEU A 145 21.68 -2.63 -10.65
CA LEU A 145 23.03 -2.91 -10.19
C LEU A 145 23.98 -1.83 -10.73
N CYS A 146 25.09 -1.61 -10.04
CA CYS A 146 26.23 -0.89 -10.59
C CYS A 146 27.30 -1.92 -11.02
N PRO A 147 28.30 -1.53 -11.83
CA PRO A 147 29.35 -2.45 -12.28
C PRO A 147 30.01 -3.21 -11.11
N LYS A 148 30.28 -2.51 -10.01
CA LYS A 148 30.86 -3.11 -8.79
C LYS A 148 29.95 -4.18 -8.16
N SER A 149 28.66 -3.90 -8.00
CA SER A 149 27.71 -4.90 -7.47
C SER A 149 27.67 -6.14 -8.36
N TYR A 150 27.67 -5.96 -9.68
CA TYR A 150 27.63 -7.05 -10.64
C TYR A 150 28.89 -7.91 -10.57
N GLU A 151 30.08 -7.31 -10.49
CA GLU A 151 31.35 -8.03 -10.32
C GLU A 151 31.36 -8.89 -9.04
N ILE A 152 30.87 -8.35 -7.92
CA ILE A 152 30.77 -9.12 -6.66
C ILE A 152 29.87 -10.34 -6.82
N ILE A 153 28.74 -10.20 -7.51
CA ILE A 153 27.83 -11.32 -7.81
C ILE A 153 28.54 -12.35 -8.70
N LYS A 154 29.23 -11.92 -9.75
CA LYS A 154 30.01 -12.81 -10.64
C LYS A 154 31.08 -13.60 -9.89
N GLU A 155 31.75 -12.98 -8.92
CA GLU A 155 32.75 -13.67 -8.10
C GLU A 155 32.11 -14.68 -7.15
N PHE A 156 30.97 -14.33 -6.56
CA PHE A 156 30.18 -15.25 -5.74
C PHE A 156 29.72 -16.49 -6.54
N GLU A 157 29.30 -16.32 -7.80
CA GLU A 157 28.90 -17.43 -8.68
C GLU A 157 30.03 -18.46 -8.90
N LYS A 158 31.29 -18.00 -9.00
CA LYS A 158 32.46 -18.88 -9.18
C LYS A 158 32.62 -19.86 -8.01
N THR A 159 32.42 -19.38 -6.80
CA THR A 159 32.66 -20.15 -5.57
C THR A 159 31.42 -20.92 -5.11
N ALA A 160 30.25 -20.27 -5.11
CA ALA A 160 29.02 -20.80 -4.53
C ALA A 160 28.13 -21.58 -5.52
N ASN A 161 28.34 -21.41 -6.84
CA ASN A 161 27.51 -22.05 -7.87
C ASN A 161 28.34 -22.72 -8.98
N GLN A 162 29.57 -23.14 -8.66
CA GLN A 162 30.48 -23.84 -9.58
C GLN A 162 30.73 -23.06 -10.88
N GLY A 163 30.73 -21.71 -10.81
CA GLY A 163 30.89 -20.84 -11.98
C GLY A 163 29.65 -20.68 -12.84
N ASN A 164 28.54 -21.34 -12.52
CA ASN A 164 27.28 -21.17 -13.25
C ASN A 164 26.57 -19.88 -12.83
N PRO A 165 25.89 -19.19 -13.76
CA PRO A 165 25.02 -18.07 -13.43
C PRO A 165 23.92 -18.45 -12.44
N ILE A 166 23.69 -17.60 -11.45
CA ILE A 166 22.59 -17.76 -10.49
C ILE A 166 21.32 -17.15 -11.08
N THR A 167 20.21 -17.88 -10.99
CA THR A 167 18.88 -17.34 -11.34
C THR A 167 18.29 -16.55 -10.18
N TRP A 168 18.05 -15.26 -10.42
CA TRP A 168 17.48 -14.29 -9.49
C TRP A 168 15.98 -14.09 -9.71
N TYR A 169 15.23 -13.92 -8.61
CA TYR A 169 13.79 -13.68 -8.65
C TYR A 169 13.34 -12.77 -7.49
N LEU A 170 12.16 -12.16 -7.63
CA LEU A 170 11.56 -11.34 -6.58
C LEU A 170 10.88 -12.23 -5.54
N ALA A 171 11.30 -12.14 -4.28
CA ALA A 171 10.63 -12.81 -3.17
C ALA A 171 9.37 -12.07 -2.71
N GLU A 172 8.53 -12.75 -1.91
CA GLU A 172 7.31 -12.16 -1.34
C GLU A 172 7.59 -10.89 -0.51
N ASN A 173 8.73 -10.85 0.17
CA ASN A 173 9.19 -9.70 0.95
C ASN A 173 9.74 -8.54 0.11
N LYS A 174 9.60 -8.61 -1.23
CA LYS A 174 10.00 -7.59 -2.21
C LYS A 174 11.51 -7.43 -2.40
N TYR A 175 12.33 -8.31 -1.82
CA TYR A 175 13.77 -8.35 -2.09
C TYR A 175 14.09 -9.39 -3.17
N ILE A 176 15.20 -9.16 -3.88
CA ILE A 176 15.70 -10.11 -4.88
C ILE A 176 16.51 -11.22 -4.19
N CYS A 177 16.14 -12.47 -4.44
CA CYS A 177 16.82 -13.64 -3.91
C CYS A 177 17.04 -14.72 -4.97
N CYS A 178 17.70 -15.80 -4.57
CA CYS A 178 17.98 -16.94 -5.42
C CYS A 178 17.66 -18.27 -4.72
N ARG A 179 17.83 -19.39 -5.43
CA ARG A 179 17.58 -20.75 -4.89
C ARG A 179 18.54 -21.16 -3.77
N LEU A 180 19.67 -20.46 -3.61
CA LEU A 180 20.59 -20.67 -2.50
C LEU A 180 20.08 -20.05 -1.18
N ASN A 181 18.87 -19.48 -1.17
CA ASN A 181 18.25 -18.81 -0.02
C ASN A 181 19.07 -17.61 0.50
N VAL A 182 19.78 -16.92 -0.40
CA VAL A 182 20.53 -15.70 -0.10
C VAL A 182 19.94 -14.55 -0.91
N TYR A 183 19.84 -13.37 -0.29
CA TYR A 183 19.42 -12.15 -0.99
C TYR A 183 20.60 -11.48 -1.69
N ILE A 184 20.34 -10.86 -2.84
CA ILE A 184 21.39 -10.27 -3.68
C ILE A 184 22.20 -9.20 -2.91
N HIS A 185 21.52 -8.38 -2.09
CA HIS A 185 22.16 -7.34 -1.29
C HIS A 185 23.09 -7.93 -0.22
N GLN A 186 22.80 -9.13 0.30
CA GLN A 186 23.66 -9.79 1.29
C GLN A 186 24.98 -10.22 0.67
N ILE A 187 24.95 -10.68 -0.58
CA ILE A 187 26.16 -11.04 -1.33
C ILE A 187 26.98 -9.79 -1.62
N ILE A 188 26.34 -8.73 -2.09
CA ILE A 188 27.02 -7.47 -2.45
C ILE A 188 27.72 -6.85 -1.23
N THR A 189 27.13 -6.91 -0.04
CA THR A 189 27.72 -6.36 1.18
C THR A 189 28.50 -7.38 2.01
N GLY A 190 28.50 -8.67 1.64
CA GLY A 190 29.06 -9.75 2.47
C GLY A 190 28.35 -9.99 3.81
N CYS A 191 27.12 -9.51 3.99
CA CYS A 191 26.39 -9.57 5.25
C CYS A 191 25.41 -10.76 5.27
N TYR A 192 25.94 -11.95 5.56
CA TYR A 192 25.18 -13.21 5.60
C TYR A 192 24.60 -13.52 6.98
N GLY A 193 23.57 -14.37 7.05
CA GLY A 193 23.09 -14.97 8.31
C GLY A 193 22.32 -14.06 9.28
N ASN A 194 22.28 -12.75 9.05
CA ASN A 194 21.60 -11.79 9.91
C ASN A 194 20.14 -11.55 9.47
N GLY A 195 19.28 -12.55 9.65
CA GLY A 195 17.86 -12.50 9.31
C GLY A 195 16.94 -12.21 10.51
N LYS A 196 15.81 -11.51 10.26
CA LYS A 196 14.67 -11.23 11.17
C LYS A 196 15.00 -11.18 12.68
N GLY A 197 15.52 -10.02 13.12
CA GLY A 197 15.45 -9.60 14.52
C GLY A 197 16.49 -10.22 15.48
N THR A 198 17.33 -11.15 15.02
CA THR A 198 18.39 -11.77 15.83
C THR A 198 19.80 -11.27 15.52
N GLY A 199 20.02 -10.65 14.35
CA GLY A 199 21.28 -10.01 13.98
C GLY A 199 21.43 -8.61 14.58
N THR A 200 22.62 -8.29 15.09
CA THR A 200 22.97 -6.93 15.57
C THR A 200 23.13 -5.92 14.42
N ILE A 201 23.34 -6.44 13.21
CA ILE A 201 23.51 -5.68 11.97
C ILE A 201 22.62 -6.23 10.86
N SER A 202 22.18 -5.37 9.95
CA SER A 202 21.42 -5.74 8.75
C SER A 202 21.88 -4.89 7.56
N VAL A 203 21.47 -5.28 6.35
CA VAL A 203 21.70 -4.47 5.15
C VAL A 203 20.52 -3.52 4.98
N ASP A 204 20.82 -2.25 4.80
CA ASP A 204 19.85 -1.18 4.57
C ASP A 204 20.05 -0.56 3.18
N HIS A 205 18.94 -0.23 2.53
CA HIS A 205 18.90 0.47 1.26
C HIS A 205 18.67 1.96 1.53
N LYS A 206 19.65 2.81 1.23
CA LYS A 206 19.60 4.26 1.52
C LYS A 206 18.37 4.94 0.91
N ASN A 207 18.00 4.55 -0.30
CA ASN A 207 16.81 5.06 -0.98
C ASN A 207 15.51 4.28 -0.68
N ARG A 208 15.57 3.27 0.20
CA ARG A 208 14.45 2.39 0.58
C ARG A 208 13.83 1.60 -0.57
N ASN A 209 14.52 1.52 -1.71
CA ASN A 209 14.10 0.71 -2.84
C ASN A 209 14.82 -0.65 -2.79
N PRO A 210 14.13 -1.77 -2.45
CA PRO A 210 14.76 -3.09 -2.34
C PRO A 210 15.24 -3.65 -3.69
N LEU A 211 14.84 -3.02 -4.80
CA LEU A 211 15.27 -3.37 -6.15
C LEU A 211 16.55 -2.63 -6.57
N ASP A 212 16.92 -1.54 -5.88
CA ASP A 212 18.15 -0.80 -6.15
C ASP A 212 19.33 -1.36 -5.36
N ASN A 213 20.02 -2.33 -5.95
CA ASN A 213 21.13 -3.06 -5.34
C ASN A 213 22.48 -2.54 -5.83
N ARG A 214 22.57 -1.27 -6.19
CA ARG A 214 23.85 -0.58 -6.42
C ARG A 214 24.65 -0.52 -5.12
N TYR A 215 25.94 -0.77 -5.20
CA TYR A 215 26.84 -0.88 -4.05
C TYR A 215 26.78 0.37 -3.16
N GLU A 216 26.77 1.55 -3.80
CA GLU A 216 26.68 2.85 -3.14
C GLU A 216 25.33 3.10 -2.43
N ASN A 217 24.26 2.41 -2.85
CA ASN A 217 22.94 2.49 -2.23
C ASN A 217 22.78 1.55 -1.02
N LEU A 218 23.69 0.58 -0.86
CA LEU A 218 23.66 -0.36 0.24
C LEU A 218 24.56 0.11 1.39
N SER A 219 24.13 -0.13 2.62
CA SER A 219 24.94 0.07 3.82
C SER A 219 24.63 -0.99 4.86
N ILE A 220 25.61 -1.32 5.71
CA ILE A 220 25.37 -2.12 6.90
C ILE A 220 24.92 -1.17 8.01
N ALA A 221 23.71 -1.37 8.52
CA ALA A 221 23.13 -0.59 9.61
C ALA A 221 23.00 -1.46 10.86
N SER A 222 23.07 -0.83 12.03
CA SER A 222 22.69 -1.51 13.27
C SER A 222 21.16 -1.65 13.34
N ARG A 223 20.68 -2.63 14.10
CA ARG A 223 19.24 -2.80 14.35
C ARG A 223 18.57 -1.51 14.85
N HIS A 224 19.24 -0.75 15.72
CA HIS A 224 18.72 0.52 16.24
C HIS A 224 18.51 1.56 15.14
N GLN A 225 19.51 1.74 14.27
CA GLN A 225 19.41 2.67 13.14
C GLN A 225 18.27 2.29 12.18
N GLN A 226 18.04 0.98 11.98
CA GLN A 226 16.93 0.51 11.14
C GLN A 226 15.55 0.76 11.78
N GLU A 227 15.43 0.55 13.09
CA GLU A 227 14.21 0.88 13.84
C GLU A 227 13.91 2.38 13.74
N GLU A 228 14.91 3.25 13.96
CA GLU A 228 14.79 4.71 13.79
C GLU A 228 14.33 5.12 12.39
N ASN A 229 14.81 4.42 11.36
CA ASN A 229 14.48 4.67 9.95
C ASN A 229 13.17 4.05 9.46
N THR A 230 12.41 3.39 10.34
CA THR A 230 11.15 2.74 9.96
C THR A 230 9.99 3.74 9.92
N SER A 231 9.10 3.59 8.93
CA SER A 231 7.86 4.38 8.85
C SER A 231 7.05 4.26 10.15
N GLY A 232 6.55 5.39 10.65
CA GLY A 232 5.90 5.55 11.94
C GLY A 232 6.83 5.64 13.14
N ILE A 233 8.14 5.43 12.99
CA ILE A 233 9.13 5.88 13.99
C ILE A 233 9.62 7.27 13.60
N ILE A 234 10.01 7.46 12.33
CA ILE A 234 10.35 8.77 11.74
C ILE A 234 9.24 9.80 12.01
N PRO A 235 9.58 11.05 12.39
CA PRO A 235 8.63 12.16 12.52
C PRO A 235 7.73 12.31 11.29
N ASP A 236 6.46 12.63 11.50
CA ASP A 236 5.46 12.86 10.44
C ASP A 236 5.17 11.70 9.47
N THR A 237 5.69 10.50 9.76
CA THR A 237 5.32 9.29 9.02
C THR A 237 4.33 8.45 9.81
N LYS A 238 3.45 7.73 9.11
CA LYS A 238 2.51 6.77 9.71
C LYS A 238 2.81 5.37 9.19
N ARG A 239 2.71 4.37 10.07
CA ARG A 239 2.81 2.95 9.66
C ARG A 239 1.68 2.59 8.71
N THR A 240 1.98 1.70 7.78
CA THR A 240 0.98 1.01 6.96
C THR A 240 0.00 0.27 7.85
N ARG A 241 -1.25 0.21 7.41
CA ARG A 241 -2.32 -0.48 8.14
C ARG A 241 -2.02 -1.97 8.22
N GLN A 242 -2.37 -2.58 9.35
CA GLN A 242 -2.30 -4.03 9.49
C GLN A 242 -3.32 -4.70 8.57
N ARG A 243 -3.03 -5.93 8.12
CA ARG A 243 -3.89 -6.69 7.20
C ARG A 243 -5.32 -6.90 7.73
N GLY A 244 -5.52 -6.94 9.05
CA GLY A 244 -6.83 -7.11 9.69
C GLY A 244 -7.54 -5.80 10.07
N ALA A 245 -6.97 -4.64 9.75
CA ALA A 245 -7.60 -3.36 10.06
C ALA A 245 -8.86 -3.15 9.20
N ARG A 246 -9.95 -2.64 9.80
CA ARG A 246 -11.21 -2.35 9.08
C ARG A 246 -11.00 -1.38 7.94
N ASP A 247 -11.75 -1.43 6.85
CA ASP A 247 -11.59 -0.47 5.76
C ASP A 247 -11.85 0.98 6.23
N LEU A 248 -11.11 1.92 5.64
CA LEU A 248 -11.34 3.35 5.86
C LEU A 248 -12.63 3.78 5.14
N PRO A 249 -13.31 4.84 5.60
CA PRO A 249 -14.46 5.40 4.90
C PRO A 249 -14.10 5.81 3.47
N ASP A 250 -15.08 5.75 2.57
CA ASP A 250 -14.91 6.18 1.17
C ASP A 250 -14.32 7.59 1.09
N GLY A 251 -13.29 7.74 0.25
CA GLY A 251 -12.58 9.00 0.05
C GLY A 251 -11.56 9.35 1.15
N ILE A 252 -11.38 8.51 2.18
CA ILE A 252 -10.31 8.66 3.17
C ILE A 252 -9.22 7.62 2.93
N THR A 253 -8.00 8.10 2.69
CA THR A 253 -6.82 7.27 2.48
C THR A 253 -5.91 7.29 3.71
N GLN A 254 -5.02 6.30 3.83
CA GLN A 254 -4.15 6.15 5.01
C GLN A 254 -3.18 7.33 5.20
N ASP A 255 -2.73 7.93 4.10
CA ASP A 255 -1.86 9.11 4.07
C ASP A 255 -2.53 10.37 4.64
N MET A 256 -3.85 10.42 4.66
CA MET A 256 -4.59 11.53 5.28
C MET A 256 -4.59 11.47 6.82
N LEU A 257 -4.24 10.33 7.42
CA LEU A 257 -4.23 10.15 8.88
C LEU A 257 -2.87 10.52 9.46
N LYS A 258 -2.84 11.34 10.52
CA LYS A 258 -1.62 11.57 11.31
C LYS A 258 -1.19 10.32 12.09
N LYS A 259 0.08 10.26 12.50
CA LYS A 259 0.73 9.10 13.16
C LYS A 259 -0.13 8.41 14.23
N TYR A 260 -0.75 9.19 15.11
CA TYR A 260 -1.53 8.69 16.26
C TYR A 260 -3.03 8.50 16.01
N VAL A 261 -3.54 8.82 14.82
CA VAL A 261 -4.97 8.75 14.50
C VAL A 261 -5.38 7.34 14.04
N VAL A 262 -6.40 6.76 14.65
CA VAL A 262 -6.91 5.41 14.33
C VAL A 262 -8.41 5.49 14.05
N TYR A 263 -8.87 4.75 13.03
CA TYR A 263 -10.28 4.67 12.65
C TYR A 263 -10.98 3.47 13.28
N TYR A 264 -12.16 3.68 13.85
CA TYR A 264 -12.98 2.65 14.46
C TYR A 264 -14.45 2.72 14.03
N VAL A 265 -15.10 1.56 14.13
CA VAL A 265 -16.54 1.41 14.00
C VAL A 265 -17.07 0.68 15.24
N GLY A 266 -17.94 1.35 15.99
CA GLY A 266 -18.63 0.80 17.16
C GLY A 266 -20.06 0.42 16.85
N TYR A 267 -20.53 -0.70 17.39
CA TYR A 267 -21.93 -1.11 17.30
C TYR A 267 -22.72 -0.64 18.53
N LEU A 268 -23.94 -0.18 18.31
CA LEU A 268 -24.86 0.31 19.35
C LEU A 268 -25.67 -0.82 19.99
N ASN A 269 -25.88 -1.90 19.23
CA ASN A 269 -26.70 -3.04 19.61
C ASN A 269 -25.91 -4.35 19.41
N ALA A 270 -26.29 -5.40 20.14
CA ALA A 270 -25.65 -6.72 20.05
C ALA A 270 -25.78 -7.39 18.68
N ASP A 271 -26.88 -7.11 17.96
CA ASP A 271 -27.16 -7.60 16.60
C ASP A 271 -26.32 -6.92 15.50
N ARG A 272 -25.51 -5.91 15.85
CA ARG A 272 -24.65 -5.12 14.94
C ARG A 272 -25.39 -4.41 13.80
N THR A 273 -26.71 -4.25 13.89
CA THR A 273 -27.51 -3.58 12.86
C THR A 273 -27.34 -2.07 12.88
N LYS A 274 -27.07 -1.51 14.06
CA LYS A 274 -26.80 -0.08 14.27
C LYS A 274 -25.34 0.13 14.62
N TRP A 275 -24.64 0.93 13.83
CA TRP A 275 -23.24 1.23 14.01
C TRP A 275 -22.97 2.74 13.97
N ARG A 276 -21.78 3.11 14.42
CA ARG A 276 -21.24 4.47 14.36
C ARG A 276 -19.74 4.42 14.12
N ASP A 277 -19.23 5.37 13.38
CA ASP A 277 -17.81 5.55 13.15
C ASP A 277 -17.24 6.73 13.94
N PHE A 278 -15.95 6.62 14.24
CA PHE A 278 -15.18 7.66 14.91
C PHE A 278 -13.68 7.40 14.73
N PHE A 279 -12.90 8.46 14.92
CA PHE A 279 -11.45 8.38 15.04
C PHE A 279 -11.02 8.56 16.51
N GLU A 280 -9.91 7.94 16.86
CA GLU A 280 -9.25 8.09 18.15
C GLU A 280 -7.79 8.51 17.94
N VAL A 281 -7.28 9.33 18.86
CA VAL A 281 -5.86 9.65 19.00
C VAL A 281 -5.33 8.80 20.14
N GLU A 282 -4.51 7.81 19.81
CA GLU A 282 -3.97 6.82 20.74
C GLU A 282 -2.45 6.88 20.78
N GLY A 283 -1.85 6.60 21.95
CA GLY A 283 -0.40 6.43 22.09
C GLY A 283 0.43 7.71 21.90
N HIS A 284 -0.19 8.89 21.84
CA HIS A 284 0.53 10.15 21.85
C HIS A 284 1.18 10.37 23.23
N PRO A 285 2.49 10.69 23.34
CA PRO A 285 3.19 10.82 24.62
C PRO A 285 2.52 11.81 25.60
N ALA A 286 2.08 12.96 25.08
CA ALA A 286 1.38 13.99 25.85
C ALA A 286 0.05 13.50 26.51
N LEU A 287 -0.60 12.46 25.99
CA LEU A 287 -1.83 11.93 26.58
C LEU A 287 -1.59 11.02 27.79
N GLY A 288 -0.33 10.67 28.10
CA GLY A 288 0.01 9.88 29.29
C GLY A 288 -0.70 8.51 29.34
N GLY A 289 -0.85 7.86 28.18
CA GLY A 289 -1.56 6.58 28.05
C GLY A 289 -3.08 6.67 27.93
N LYS A 290 -3.67 7.87 27.97
CA LYS A 290 -5.09 8.06 27.69
C LYS A 290 -5.37 8.15 26.20
N THR A 291 -6.60 7.84 25.82
CA THR A 291 -7.10 7.97 24.46
C THR A 291 -7.98 9.20 24.34
N TRP A 292 -7.87 9.92 23.24
CA TRP A 292 -8.84 10.96 22.88
C TRP A 292 -9.71 10.48 21.73
N THR A 293 -11.02 10.72 21.80
CA THR A 293 -11.98 10.21 20.81
C THR A 293 -12.78 11.36 20.20
N THR A 294 -12.91 11.34 18.88
CA THR A 294 -13.81 12.24 18.14
C THR A 294 -15.28 11.97 18.45
N THR A 295 -16.17 12.85 17.97
CA THR A 295 -17.61 12.63 18.04
C THR A 295 -18.04 11.32 17.36
N LYS A 296 -18.85 10.51 18.06
CA LYS A 296 -19.45 9.27 17.53
C LYS A 296 -20.80 9.51 16.86
N SER A 297 -21.14 10.77 16.57
CA SER A 297 -22.39 11.16 15.92
C SER A 297 -22.33 10.86 14.43
N MET A 298 -23.36 10.20 13.90
CA MET A 298 -23.51 9.99 12.45
C MET A 298 -23.94 11.25 11.69
N LYS A 299 -24.25 12.35 12.41
CA LYS A 299 -24.55 13.65 11.79
C LYS A 299 -23.30 14.40 11.33
N VAL A 300 -22.13 13.97 11.78
CA VAL A 300 -20.83 14.56 11.42
C VAL A 300 -20.15 13.63 10.43
N SER A 301 -19.64 14.17 9.32
CA SER A 301 -19.00 13.37 8.29
C SER A 301 -17.69 12.76 8.79
N ALA A 302 -17.30 11.60 8.23
CA ALA A 302 -16.02 10.98 8.55
C ALA A 302 -14.84 11.91 8.28
N TYR A 303 -14.90 12.70 7.20
CA TYR A 303 -13.87 13.69 6.87
C TYR A 303 -13.72 14.76 7.96
N GLN A 304 -14.83 15.30 8.46
CA GLN A 304 -14.77 16.28 9.56
C GLN A 304 -14.20 15.66 10.84
N LYS A 305 -14.60 14.43 11.18
CA LYS A 305 -14.04 13.71 12.34
C LYS A 305 -12.53 13.50 12.17
N LEU A 306 -12.05 13.18 10.96
CA LEU A 306 -10.63 13.04 10.68
C LEU A 306 -9.88 14.37 10.85
N MET A 307 -10.43 15.47 10.34
CA MET A 307 -9.86 16.81 10.56
C MET A 307 -9.73 17.13 12.04
N ASP A 308 -10.76 16.86 12.83
CA ASP A 308 -10.74 17.09 14.28
C ASP A 308 -9.65 16.26 14.96
N ALA A 309 -9.52 14.98 14.59
CA ALA A 309 -8.48 14.09 15.13
C ALA A 309 -7.06 14.52 14.76
N ASN A 310 -6.84 14.91 13.50
CA ASN A 310 -5.55 15.41 13.03
C ASN A 310 -5.20 16.72 13.74
N LYS A 311 -6.16 17.64 13.91
CA LYS A 311 -5.98 18.87 14.69
C LYS A 311 -5.55 18.57 16.12
N VAL A 312 -6.17 17.59 16.79
CA VAL A 312 -5.76 17.20 18.16
C VAL A 312 -4.32 16.71 18.19
N VAL A 313 -3.84 15.99 17.17
CA VAL A 313 -2.42 15.59 17.11
C VAL A 313 -1.52 16.82 16.97
N ASP A 314 -1.87 17.76 16.11
CA ASP A 314 -1.07 18.99 15.92
C ASP A 314 -1.10 19.86 17.20
N ASP A 315 -2.24 19.98 17.87
CA ASP A 315 -2.38 20.66 19.17
C ASP A 315 -1.48 20.00 20.23
N LEU A 316 -1.51 18.67 20.35
CA LEU A 316 -0.68 17.93 21.31
C LEU A 316 0.82 18.05 21.02
N ASN A 317 1.23 18.07 19.75
CA ASN A 317 2.61 18.33 19.35
C ASN A 317 3.07 19.74 19.76
N ASN A 318 2.16 20.70 19.80
CA ASN A 318 2.39 22.06 20.25
C ASN A 318 2.19 22.25 21.77
N GLY A 319 2.00 21.16 22.53
CA GLY A 319 1.82 21.20 23.99
C GLY A 319 0.42 21.64 24.45
N ILE A 320 -0.56 21.69 23.54
CA ILE A 320 -1.95 22.07 23.83
C ILE A 320 -2.76 20.81 24.13
N MET A 321 -3.26 20.69 25.36
CA MET A 321 -4.08 19.55 25.76
C MET A 321 -5.53 19.73 25.27
N PRO A 322 -6.15 18.68 24.69
CA PRO A 322 -7.54 18.75 24.28
C PRO A 322 -8.45 18.89 25.49
N THR A 323 -9.24 19.96 25.53
CA THR A 323 -10.21 20.20 26.60
C THR A 323 -11.33 19.15 26.51
N SER A 324 -11.56 18.40 27.58
CA SER A 324 -12.70 17.47 27.63
C SER A 324 -14.02 18.23 27.48
N VAL A 325 -14.94 17.73 26.64
CA VAL A 325 -16.29 18.30 26.44
C VAL A 325 -17.05 18.43 27.77
N SER A 326 -16.71 17.60 28.77
CA SER A 326 -17.25 17.66 30.14
C SER A 326 -16.85 18.92 30.92
N MET A 327 -15.74 19.59 30.59
CA MET A 327 -15.32 20.83 31.27
C MET A 327 -15.96 22.08 30.65
N GLN A 328 -16.16 22.12 29.33
CA GLN A 328 -16.82 23.25 28.66
C GLN A 328 -18.29 23.41 29.04
N SER A 329 -18.96 22.34 29.49
CA SER A 329 -20.38 22.38 29.88
C SER A 329 -20.62 22.67 31.36
N LYS A 330 -19.56 22.72 32.19
CA LYS A 330 -19.71 22.79 33.65
C LYS A 330 -19.56 24.19 34.23
N THR A 331 -18.90 25.10 33.52
CA THR A 331 -18.61 26.45 34.01
C THR A 331 -18.99 27.48 32.95
N VAL A 332 -19.84 28.44 33.31
CA VAL A 332 -20.26 29.54 32.44
C VAL A 332 -19.58 30.80 32.95
N ILE A 333 -18.81 31.46 32.09
CA ILE A 333 -18.22 32.77 32.37
C ILE A 333 -19.32 33.80 32.09
N THR A 334 -19.70 34.56 33.10
CA THR A 334 -20.66 35.67 32.94
C THR A 334 -19.94 36.91 32.41
N SER A 335 -20.69 37.89 31.92
CA SER A 335 -20.17 39.19 31.47
C SER A 335 -19.47 40.03 32.56
N SER A 336 -19.44 39.54 33.81
CA SER A 336 -18.81 40.17 34.97
C SER A 336 -17.65 39.35 35.57
N ASP A 337 -17.02 38.46 34.78
CA ASP A 337 -15.91 37.58 35.19
C ASP A 337 -16.20 36.58 36.34
N GLU A 338 -17.46 36.49 36.78
CA GLU A 338 -17.88 35.47 37.75
C GLU A 338 -18.12 34.13 37.06
N THR A 339 -17.48 33.07 37.56
CA THR A 339 -17.62 31.70 37.07
C THR A 339 -18.78 30.98 37.77
N VAL A 340 -19.83 30.64 37.04
CA VAL A 340 -20.97 29.89 37.60
C VAL A 340 -20.86 28.41 37.22
N THR A 341 -20.79 27.54 38.23
CA THR A 341 -20.74 26.09 38.04
C THR A 341 -22.15 25.52 37.91
N LEU A 342 -22.44 24.84 36.79
CA LEU A 342 -23.75 24.24 36.55
C LEU A 342 -23.90 22.91 37.33
N PRO A 343 -25.06 22.68 37.99
CA PRO A 343 -25.37 21.45 38.68
C PRO A 343 -25.43 20.23 37.74
N LYS A 344 -25.35 19.04 38.33
CA LYS A 344 -25.37 17.78 37.59
C LYS A 344 -26.61 17.68 36.69
N TYR A 345 -26.39 17.25 35.44
CA TYR A 345 -27.42 17.08 34.38
C TYR A 345 -28.03 18.37 33.82
N ILE A 346 -27.64 19.54 34.32
CA ILE A 346 -28.06 20.84 33.79
C ILE A 346 -26.96 21.36 32.86
N ARG A 347 -27.37 21.87 31.69
CA ARG A 347 -26.47 22.52 30.72
C ARG A 347 -27.15 23.72 30.08
N ILE A 348 -26.36 24.62 29.52
CA ILE A 348 -26.86 25.64 28.58
C ILE A 348 -26.77 25.07 27.16
N SER A 349 -27.80 25.28 26.37
CA SER A 349 -27.81 24.94 24.95
C SER A 349 -28.47 26.07 24.15
N ASN A 350 -28.07 26.22 22.89
CA ASN A 350 -28.73 27.14 21.96
C ASN A 350 -29.70 26.36 21.08
N ALA A 351 -30.98 26.68 21.17
CA ALA A 351 -32.03 26.09 20.33
C ALA A 351 -32.84 27.22 19.69
N ARG A 352 -33.02 27.17 18.36
CA ARG A 352 -33.77 28.18 17.58
C ARG A 352 -33.27 29.62 17.79
N GLY A 353 -31.95 29.79 17.89
CA GLY A 353 -31.32 31.11 18.08
C GLY A 353 -31.45 31.71 19.48
N LYS A 354 -31.99 30.97 20.46
CA LYS A 354 -32.13 31.45 21.85
C LYS A 354 -31.40 30.52 22.84
N PRO A 355 -30.75 31.07 23.88
CA PRO A 355 -30.15 30.26 24.94
C PRO A 355 -31.24 29.59 25.78
N HIS A 356 -31.00 28.35 26.19
CA HIS A 356 -31.88 27.56 27.04
C HIS A 356 -31.08 26.89 28.15
N LEU A 357 -31.64 26.88 29.36
CA LEU A 357 -31.27 25.91 30.40
C LEU A 357 -31.99 24.60 30.12
N GLU A 358 -31.23 23.51 30.03
CA GLU A 358 -31.75 22.16 29.78
C GLU A 358 -31.34 21.20 30.89
N LEU A 359 -32.32 20.43 31.38
CA LEU A 359 -32.11 19.21 32.15
C LEU A 359 -32.23 18.02 31.20
N ASP A 360 -31.24 17.13 31.19
CA ASP A 360 -31.31 15.81 30.52
C ASP A 360 -30.70 14.74 31.44
N LYS A 361 -31.56 14.03 32.17
CA LYS A 361 -31.19 12.92 33.04
C LYS A 361 -31.84 11.62 32.54
N ARG A 362 -31.06 10.55 32.43
CA ARG A 362 -31.59 9.20 32.19
C ARG A 362 -32.35 8.73 33.43
N ASN A 363 -33.51 8.11 33.21
CA ASN A 363 -34.28 7.52 34.29
C ASN A 363 -33.59 6.21 34.72
N ASP A 364 -33.23 6.12 35.99
CA ASP A 364 -32.49 4.98 36.53
C ASP A 364 -33.33 3.70 36.53
N SER A 365 -34.67 3.84 36.53
CA SER A 365 -35.63 2.73 36.47
C SER A 365 -36.02 2.32 35.04
N GLY A 366 -35.29 2.78 34.01
CA GLY A 366 -35.56 2.43 32.61
C GLY A 366 -36.77 3.14 31.98
N GLY A 367 -37.37 4.11 32.69
CA GLY A 367 -38.48 4.93 32.19
C GLY A 367 -38.07 6.04 31.19
N PRO A 368 -39.03 6.88 30.76
CA PRO A 368 -38.74 8.01 29.86
C PRO A 368 -37.72 8.97 30.49
N ARG A 369 -36.87 9.59 29.66
CA ARG A 369 -35.83 10.53 30.12
C ARG A 369 -36.46 11.72 30.83
N ILE A 370 -35.86 12.11 31.94
CA ILE A 370 -36.25 13.29 32.69
C ILE A 370 -35.66 14.48 31.94
N SER A 371 -36.56 15.28 31.34
CA SER A 371 -36.16 16.43 30.54
C SER A 371 -37.01 17.66 30.80
N LEU A 372 -36.34 18.81 30.89
CA LEU A 372 -36.95 20.11 31.03
C LEU A 372 -36.11 21.15 30.31
N LYS A 373 -36.76 22.13 29.68
CA LYS A 373 -36.09 23.25 29.02
C LYS A 373 -36.71 24.56 29.46
N MET A 374 -35.88 25.58 29.65
CA MET A 374 -36.31 26.94 29.93
C MET A 374 -35.52 27.92 29.07
N ILE A 375 -36.24 28.73 28.29
CA ILE A 375 -35.64 29.80 27.49
C ILE A 375 -35.06 30.84 28.44
N LEU A 376 -33.83 31.26 28.18
CA LEU A 376 -33.19 32.37 28.86
C LEU A 376 -33.53 33.69 28.13
N PRO A 377 -33.87 34.77 28.86
CA PRO A 377 -34.12 36.08 28.25
C PRO A 377 -32.85 36.65 27.62
N GLU A 378 -32.95 37.73 26.82
CA GLU A 378 -31.79 38.30 26.11
C GLU A 378 -30.74 38.89 27.07
N ASN A 379 -31.19 39.52 28.16
CA ASN A 379 -30.34 40.01 29.25
C ASN A 379 -30.68 39.24 30.52
N TYR A 380 -29.88 38.24 30.87
CA TYR A 380 -30.14 37.37 32.02
C TYR A 380 -28.94 37.25 32.95
N ASN A 381 -29.20 37.21 34.26
CA ASN A 381 -28.23 36.77 35.25
C ASN A 381 -28.34 35.24 35.41
N ILE A 382 -27.27 34.51 35.08
CA ILE A 382 -27.30 33.05 35.07
C ILE A 382 -27.58 32.46 36.45
N SER A 383 -27.11 33.06 37.53
CA SER A 383 -27.34 32.59 38.91
C SER A 383 -28.81 32.69 39.28
N THR A 384 -29.45 33.81 38.95
CA THR A 384 -30.90 34.01 39.17
C THR A 384 -31.73 33.05 38.33
N GLU A 385 -31.41 32.90 37.04
CA GLU A 385 -32.17 32.00 36.16
C GLU A 385 -31.94 30.53 36.48
N LEU A 386 -30.75 30.16 36.96
CA LEU A 386 -30.47 28.81 37.43
C LEU A 386 -31.32 28.46 38.66
N LYS A 387 -31.44 29.35 39.65
CA LYS A 387 -32.33 29.15 40.81
C LYS A 387 -33.79 28.95 40.37
N ARG A 388 -34.27 29.79 39.45
CA ARG A 388 -35.61 29.65 38.85
C ARG A 388 -35.80 28.32 38.12
N PHE A 389 -34.77 27.89 37.37
CA PHE A 389 -34.81 26.63 36.65
C PHE A 389 -34.82 25.42 37.58
N ILE A 390 -34.00 25.43 38.62
CA ILE A 390 -33.97 24.38 39.66
C ILE A 390 -35.34 24.27 40.33
N GLN A 391 -35.97 25.40 40.68
CA GLN A 391 -37.31 25.37 41.26
C GLN A 391 -38.32 24.71 40.31
N LYS A 392 -38.28 25.01 39.00
CA LYS A 392 -39.13 24.35 38.00
C LYS A 392 -38.82 22.86 37.87
N VAL A 393 -37.55 22.46 37.97
CA VAL A 393 -37.14 21.06 37.97
C VAL A 393 -37.74 20.33 39.17
N ILE A 394 -37.59 20.87 40.38
CA ILE A 394 -38.10 20.28 41.62
C ILE A 394 -39.64 20.19 41.60
N THR A 395 -40.33 21.23 41.13
CA THR A 395 -41.80 21.20 41.02
C THR A 395 -42.30 20.15 40.04
N LYS A 396 -41.59 19.93 38.91
CA LYS A 396 -41.98 18.93 37.91
C LYS A 396 -41.53 17.50 38.28
N TYR A 397 -40.41 17.38 38.98
CA TYR A 397 -39.76 16.13 39.35
C TYR A 397 -39.36 16.18 40.84
N PRO A 398 -40.32 15.99 41.77
CA PRO A 398 -40.07 16.08 43.21
C PRO A 398 -39.01 15.09 43.70
N GLU A 399 -38.82 13.96 43.01
CA GLU A 399 -37.78 12.98 43.31
C GLU A 399 -36.35 13.52 43.14
N LEU A 400 -36.17 14.63 42.41
CA LEU A 400 -34.88 15.29 42.22
C LEU A 400 -34.58 16.34 43.30
N THR A 401 -35.48 16.54 44.27
CA THR A 401 -35.28 17.50 45.37
C THR A 401 -33.96 17.25 46.10
N SER A 402 -33.65 16.00 46.44
CA SER A 402 -32.41 15.63 47.14
C SER A 402 -31.13 15.91 46.33
N LEU A 403 -31.24 15.99 44.99
CA LEU A 403 -30.12 16.30 44.10
C LEU A 403 -29.81 17.80 44.02
N TYR A 404 -30.79 18.65 44.34
CA TYR A 404 -30.70 20.11 44.14
C TYR A 404 -31.00 20.95 45.40
N ASN A 405 -31.44 20.35 46.52
CA ASN A 405 -31.66 21.05 47.80
C ASN A 405 -30.39 21.29 48.62
N THR A 406 -29.21 20.78 48.21
CA THR A 406 -27.93 21.13 48.84
C THR A 406 -27.37 22.48 48.38
N THR A 407 -28.13 23.23 47.58
CA THR A 407 -27.76 24.56 47.04
C THR A 407 -28.58 25.72 47.61
N THR A 408 -29.33 25.48 48.69
CA THR A 408 -30.14 26.50 49.38
C THR A 408 -29.66 26.83 50.80
N ASP A 409 -28.43 26.46 51.16
CA ASP A 409 -27.75 27.09 52.30
C ASP A 409 -26.99 28.33 51.81
N GLU A 410 -27.16 29.42 52.53
CA GLU A 410 -26.78 30.79 52.19
C GLU A 410 -25.26 31.07 52.16
N ASP A 411 -24.38 30.08 52.25
CA ASP A 411 -22.94 30.32 52.47
C ASP A 411 -22.01 29.65 51.44
N ASN A 412 -22.01 30.12 50.19
CA ASN A 412 -20.84 30.00 49.29
C ASN A 412 -20.88 31.07 48.19
N ILE A 413 -20.87 32.34 48.62
CA ILE A 413 -20.41 33.46 47.80
C ILE A 413 -19.12 33.98 48.44
N VAL A 414 -17.99 33.50 47.94
CA VAL A 414 -16.70 34.23 47.87
C VAL A 414 -16.12 33.96 46.50
#